data_AF-A0A5C7AXJ3-F1
#
_entry.id   AF-A0A5C7AXJ3-F1
#
_cell.length_a   1.000
_cell.length_b   1.000
_cell.length_c   1.000
_cell.angle_alpha   90.00
_cell.angle_beta   90.00
_cell.angle_gamma   90.00
#
_symmetry.space_group_name_H-M   'P 1'
#
loop_
_entity.id
_entity.type
_entity.pdbx_description
1 polymer ?
#
loop_
_entity_poly.entity_id
_entity_poly.type
_entity_poly.pdbx_seq_one_letter_code
_entity_poly.pdbx_strand_id
1 'polypeptide(L)' 'MSSCATVFGGKVSQYQKTKPMAGEPQRDVRVGALIADIILFWPGAVVDFATGAIYKPEGK' A
#
# COMPACT_ATOMS: atom_id res chain seq x y z
N MET A 1 -10.16 11.92 9.84
CA MET A 1 -10.44 11.67 8.41
C MET A 1 -9.98 10.26 8.06
N SER A 2 -10.89 9.32 7.82
CA SER A 2 -10.57 7.97 7.33
C SER A 2 -10.49 8.00 5.81
N SER A 3 -9.31 7.73 5.26
CA SER A 3 -9.13 7.46 3.83
C SER A 3 -9.44 5.99 3.60
N CYS A 4 -10.57 5.71 2.95
CA CYS A 4 -10.86 4.39 2.37
C CYS A 4 -10.06 4.30 1.07
N ALA A 5 -8.80 3.88 1.18
CA ALA A 5 -8.03 3.56 -0.01
C ALA A 5 -8.31 2.09 -0.35
N THR A 6 -8.89 1.90 -1.54
CA THR A 6 -8.91 0.69 -2.39
C THR A 6 -10.03 -0.33 -2.13
N VAL A 7 -10.47 -0.98 -3.22
CA VAL A 7 -11.56 -1.99 -3.28
C VAL A 7 -11.25 -3.23 -2.42
N PHE A 8 -9.97 -3.45 -2.08
CA PHE A 8 -9.48 -4.58 -1.27
C PHE A 8 -8.92 -4.19 0.12
N GLY A 9 -9.07 -2.93 0.54
CA GLY A 9 -9.50 -2.65 1.91
C GLY A 9 -8.59 -1.89 2.87
N GLY A 10 -9.21 -1.62 4.03
CA GLY A 10 -8.56 -1.22 5.28
C GLY A 10 -8.16 0.25 5.39
N LYS A 11 -8.00 0.74 6.63
CA LYS A 11 -7.41 2.05 6.88
C LYS A 11 -5.92 2.00 6.56
N VAL A 12 -5.44 2.94 5.77
CA VAL A 12 -3.99 3.12 5.53
C VAL A 12 -3.37 3.84 6.72
N SER A 13 -2.39 3.21 7.37
CA SER A 13 -1.68 3.77 8.52
C SER A 13 -0.72 4.91 8.14
N GLN A 14 -0.24 5.66 9.12
CA GLN A 14 0.82 6.66 8.89
C GLN A 14 2.10 6.00 8.38
N TYR A 15 2.51 4.88 8.97
CA TYR A 15 3.67 4.10 8.51
C TYR A 15 3.61 3.76 7.01
N GLN A 16 2.45 3.31 6.53
CA GLN A 16 2.25 2.98 5.11
C GLN A 16 2.36 4.20 4.18
N LYS A 17 2.07 5.42 4.67
CA LYS A 17 2.12 6.65 3.88
C LYS A 17 3.51 7.27 3.90
N THR A 18 4.18 7.24 5.05
CA THR A 18 5.50 7.83 5.24
C THR A 18 6.53 7.09 4.40
N LYS A 19 7.18 7.80 3.49
CA LYS A 19 8.29 7.25 2.71
C LYS A 19 9.53 7.16 3.62
N PRO A 20 10.25 6.02 3.62
CA PRO A 20 11.49 5.89 4.37
C PRO A 20 12.54 6.88 3.87
N MET A 21 13.34 7.38 4.80
CA MET A 21 14.49 8.24 4.52
C MET A 21 15.65 7.40 3.94
N ALA A 22 16.65 8.08 3.38
CA ALA A 22 17.86 7.42 2.91
C ALA A 22 18.55 6.67 4.06
N GLY A 23 18.81 5.38 3.86
CA GLY A 23 19.41 4.50 4.88
C GLY A 23 18.39 3.80 5.79
N GLU A 24 17.10 4.13 5.71
CA GLU A 24 16.05 3.39 6.43
C GLU A 24 15.62 2.12 5.66
N PRO A 25 15.17 1.08 6.38
CA PRO A 25 14.59 -0.10 5.76
C PRO A 25 13.40 0.25 4.86
N GLN A 26 13.33 -0.39 3.69
CA GLN A 26 12.20 -0.25 2.79
C GLN A 26 10.95 -0.93 3.36
N ARG A 27 9.78 -0.35 3.10
CA ARG A 27 8.49 -0.91 3.50
C ARG A 27 8.16 -2.15 2.68
N ASP A 28 7.70 -3.19 3.35
CA ASP A 28 7.23 -4.41 2.71
C ASP A 28 5.98 -4.17 1.86
N VAL A 29 5.91 -4.81 0.69
CA VAL A 29 4.77 -4.75 -0.22
C VAL A 29 3.82 -5.92 0.06
N ARG A 30 2.51 -5.67 -0.02
CA ARG A 30 1.46 -6.69 0.01
C ARG A 30 1.41 -7.41 -1.34
N VAL A 31 2.29 -8.40 -1.53
CA VAL A 31 2.46 -9.11 -2.80
C VAL A 31 1.14 -9.68 -3.35
N GLY A 32 0.28 -10.24 -2.49
CA GLY A 32 -1.03 -10.74 -2.93
C GLY A 32 -1.95 -9.65 -3.50
N ALA A 33 -1.94 -8.45 -2.91
CA ALA A 33 -2.71 -7.31 -3.42
C ALA A 33 -2.14 -6.80 -4.75
N LEU A 34 -0.80 -6.72 -4.85
CA LEU A 34 -0.13 -6.32 -6.10
C LEU A 34 -0.47 -7.26 -7.26
N ILE A 35 -0.43 -8.58 -7.02
CA ILE A 35 -0.79 -9.57 -8.04
C ILE A 35 -2.26 -9.42 -8.44
N ALA A 36 -3.16 -9.26 -7.46
CA ALA A 36 -4.58 -9.06 -7.73
C ALA A 36 -4.84 -7.80 -8.57
N ASP A 37 -4.21 -6.68 -8.25
CA ASP A 37 -4.34 -5.45 -9.03
C ASP A 37 -3.80 -5.64 -10.46
N ILE A 38 -2.61 -6.23 -10.63
CA ILE A 38 -2.04 -6.44 -11.97
C ILE A 38 -2.95 -7.30 -12.84
N ILE A 39 -3.56 -8.35 -12.28
CA ILE A 39 -4.39 -9.30 -13.04
C ILE A 39 -5.81 -8.77 -13.25
N LEU A 40 -6.42 -8.16 -12.23
CA LEU A 40 -7.84 -7.80 -12.25
C LEU A 40 -8.08 -6.35 -12.67
N PHE A 41 -7.19 -5.42 -12.31
CA PHE A 41 -7.34 -3.99 -12.58
C PHE A 41 -6.02 -3.22 -12.40
N TRP A 42 -5.15 -3.24 -13.41
CA TRP A 42 -3.81 -2.66 -13.32
C TRP A 42 -3.73 -1.18 -12.89
N PRO A 43 -4.71 -0.29 -13.17
CA PRO A 43 -4.68 1.07 -12.65
C PRO A 43 -4.82 1.11 -11.11
N GLY A 44 -5.42 0.09 -10.51
CA GLY A 44 -5.50 -0.09 -9.05
C GLY A 44 -4.12 -0.08 -8.42
N ALA A 45 -3.17 -0.84 -8.99
CA ALA A 45 -1.80 -0.90 -8.48
C ALA A 45 -1.17 0.51 -8.36
N VAL A 46 -1.37 1.38 -9.36
CA VAL A 46 -0.86 2.76 -9.34
C VAL A 46 -1.44 3.56 -8.18
N VAL A 47 -2.75 3.44 -7.96
CA VAL A 47 -3.45 4.10 -6.85
C VAL A 47 -2.98 3.56 -5.49
N ASP A 48 -2.77 2.25 -5.39
CA ASP A 48 -2.31 1.58 -4.17
C ASP A 48 -0.88 2.01 -3.79
N PHE A 49 0.00 2.18 -4.79
CA PHE A 49 1.34 2.76 -4.59
C PHE A 49 1.27 4.24 -4.19
N ALA A 50 0.43 5.03 -4.84
CA ALA A 50 0.30 6.47 -4.57
C ALA A 50 -0.26 6.76 -3.16
N THR A 51 -1.20 5.94 -2.71
CA THR A 51 -1.84 6.08 -1.38
C THR A 51 -1.05 5.40 -0.26
N GLY A 52 -0.12 4.51 -0.61
CA GLY A 52 0.61 3.67 0.33
C GLY A 52 -0.17 2.44 0.81
N ALA A 53 -1.39 2.22 0.30
CA ALA A 53 -2.21 1.05 0.65
C ALA A 53 -1.52 -0.28 0.31
N ILE A 54 -0.64 -0.28 -0.70
CA ILE A 54 0.12 -1.45 -1.14
C ILE A 54 1.14 -1.92 -0.10
N TYR A 55 1.56 -1.08 0.85
CA TYR A 55 2.57 -1.46 1.85
C TYR A 55 1.94 -2.23 3.01
N LYS A 56 2.71 -3.09 3.69
CA LYS A 56 2.26 -3.72 4.93
C LYS A 56 2.15 -2.69 6.06
N PRO A 57 1.16 -2.82 6.96
CA PRO A 57 1.12 -2.00 8.16
C PRO A 57 2.26 -2.40 9.12
N GLU A 58 2.65 -1.48 10.00
CA GLU A 58 3.68 -1.74 11.01
C GLU A 58 3.30 -2.93 11.91
N GLY A 59 4.24 -3.86 12.12
CA GLY A 59 4.06 -5.01 12.99
C GLY A 59 3.28 -6.20 12.39
N LYS A 60 3.19 -6.33 11.06
CA LYS A 60 2.54 -7.47 10.38
C LYS A 60 3.34 -8.06 9.22
#